data_AF-A0A351TAW0-F1
#
_entry.id   AF-A0A351TAW0-F1
#
_cell.length_a   1.000
_cell.length_b   1.000
_cell.length_c   1.000
_cell.angle_alpha   90.00
_cell.angle_beta   90.00
_cell.angle_gamma   90.00
#
_symmetry.space_group_name_H-M   'P 1'
#
loop_
_entity.id
_entity.type
_entity.pdbx_description
1 polymer ?
#
loop_
_entity_poly.entity_id
_entity_poly.type
_entity_poly.pdbx_seq_one_letter_code
_entity_poly.pdbx_strand_id
1 'polypeptide(L)' 'MDEHGKSMKITIPASMTFSSILRDLIGSLIQNDTQFSSKWKHRIQLMADELINNAIEHGSSP' A
#
# COMPACT_ATOMS: atom_id res chain seq x y z
N MET A 1 6.87 -24.08 -3.00
CA MET A 1 6.21 -22.83 -2.54
C MET A 1 6.24 -22.90 -1.04
N ASP A 2 7.10 -22.08 -0.49
CA ASP A 2 7.50 -21.98 0.91
C ASP A 2 6.32 -21.57 1.79
N GLU A 3 6.12 -22.37 2.83
CA GLU A 3 4.95 -22.43 3.72
C GLU A 3 4.96 -21.30 4.78
N HIS A 4 5.82 -20.28 4.58
CA HIS A 4 6.18 -19.26 5.57
C HIS A 4 6.17 -17.83 5.01
N GLY A 5 5.41 -17.56 3.95
CA GLY A 5 5.16 -16.19 3.50
C GLY A 5 4.38 -15.41 4.56
N LYS A 6 5.01 -14.43 5.22
CA LYS A 6 4.30 -13.50 6.11
C LYS A 6 3.27 -12.74 5.28
N SER A 7 1.99 -12.91 5.60
CA SER A 7 0.89 -12.20 4.94
C SER A 7 0.18 -11.28 5.93
N MET A 8 -0.22 -10.11 5.46
CA MET A 8 -0.97 -9.12 6.22
C MET A 8 -2.21 -8.73 5.42
N LYS A 9 -3.38 -8.72 6.08
CA LYS A 9 -4.63 -8.25 5.49
C LYS A 9 -5.24 -7.18 6.39
N ILE A 10 -5.53 -6.02 5.81
CA ILE A 10 -6.14 -4.87 6.48
C ILE A 10 -7.42 -4.52 5.72
N THR A 11 -8.48 -4.15 6.44
CA THR A 11 -9.73 -3.67 5.86
C THR A 11 -10.08 -2.34 6.47
N ILE A 12 -10.28 -1.33 5.61
CA ILE A 12 -10.61 0.04 6.02
C ILE A 12 -11.77 0.58 5.15
N PRO A 13 -12.55 1.56 5.64
CA PRO A 13 -13.47 2.30 4.81
C PRO A 13 -12.75 3.01 3.66
N ALA A 14 -13.37 3.05 2.49
CA ALA A 14 -12.90 3.79 1.32
C ALA A 14 -13.05 5.31 1.56
N SER A 15 -12.10 5.89 2.29
CA SER A 15 -12.08 7.32 2.66
C SER A 15 -10.68 7.90 2.55
N MET A 16 -10.57 9.12 2.03
CA MET A 16 -9.32 9.87 1.91
C MET A 16 -8.59 10.06 3.24
N THR A 17 -9.33 10.05 4.37
CA THR A 17 -8.74 10.12 5.71
C THR A 17 -7.72 9.02 5.98
N PHE A 18 -7.88 7.84 5.36
CA PHE A 18 -6.99 6.70 5.55
C PHE A 18 -5.87 6.60 4.51
N SER A 19 -5.91 7.38 3.42
CA SER A 19 -4.94 7.31 2.33
C SER A 19 -3.51 7.61 2.82
N SER A 20 -3.34 8.67 3.64
CA SER A 20 -2.03 8.99 4.24
C SER A 20 -1.51 7.90 5.17
N ILE A 21 -2.38 7.34 6.00
CA ILE A 21 -2.03 6.28 6.96
C ILE A 21 -1.56 5.02 6.22
N LEU A 22 -2.25 4.63 5.15
CA LEU A 22 -1.86 3.48 4.33
C LEU A 22 -0.54 3.72 3.59
N ARG A 23 -0.34 4.93 3.03
CA ARG A 23 0.92 5.29 2.38
C ARG A 23 2.10 5.21 3.35
N ASP A 24 1.93 5.69 4.59
CA ASP A 24 2.97 5.67 5.61
C ASP A 24 3.28 4.23 6.06
N LEU A 25 2.24 3.40 6.23
CA LEU A 25 2.40 1.98 6.52
C LEU A 25 3.20 1.28 5.42
N ILE A 26 2.78 1.43 4.17
CA ILE A 26 3.44 0.81 3.00
C ILE A 26 4.89 1.31 2.88
N GLY A 27 5.11 2.62 3.06
CA GLY A 27 6.44 3.21 3.09
C GLY A 27 7.33 2.59 4.17
N SER A 28 6.82 2.39 5.39
CA SER A 28 7.55 1.77 6.48
C SER A 28 7.89 0.30 6.22
N LEU A 29 6.96 -0.48 5.63
CA LEU A 29 7.19 -1.87 5.25
C LEU A 29 8.27 -1.97 4.18
N ILE A 30 8.20 -1.13 3.15
CA ILE A 30 9.21 -1.08 2.09
C ILE A 30 10.58 -0.67 2.65
N GLN A 31 10.62 0.29 3.58
CA GLN A 31 11.89 0.73 4.16
C GLN A 31 12.54 -0.33 5.05
N ASN A 32 11.75 -1.04 5.85
CA ASN A 32 12.25 -1.94 6.89
C ASN A 32 12.41 -3.39 6.43
N ASP A 33 11.51 -3.90 5.58
CA ASP A 33 11.50 -5.33 5.19
C ASP A 33 12.08 -5.59 3.80
N THR A 34 12.48 -4.54 3.06
CA THR A 34 13.01 -4.71 1.69
C THR A 34 14.39 -4.09 1.50
N GLN A 35 15.21 -4.76 0.69
CA GLN A 35 16.50 -4.23 0.21
C GLN A 35 16.35 -3.45 -1.11
N PHE A 36 15.15 -2.93 -1.41
CA PHE A 36 14.91 -2.24 -2.67
C PHE A 36 15.72 -0.94 -2.78
N SER A 37 16.16 -0.63 -4.00
CA SER A 37 16.80 0.65 -4.30
C SER A 37 15.81 1.81 -4.13
N SER A 38 16.31 3.02 -3.89
CA SER A 38 15.47 4.23 -3.73
C SER A 38 14.47 4.41 -4.89
N LYS A 39 14.90 4.12 -6.12
CA LYS A 39 14.05 4.15 -7.32
C LYS A 39 12.85 3.19 -7.21
N TRP A 40 13.08 1.96 -6.75
CA TRP A 40 12.01 0.98 -6.58
C TRP A 40 11.11 1.31 -5.40
N LYS A 41 11.69 1.81 -4.29
CA LYS A 41 10.91 2.29 -3.14
C LYS A 41 9.90 3.37 -3.56
N HIS A 42 10.37 4.36 -4.31
CA HIS A 42 9.51 5.43 -4.83
C HIS A 42 8.43 4.92 -5.79
N ARG A 43 8.79 4.00 -6.70
CA ARG A 43 7.82 3.41 -7.64
C ARG A 43 6.72 2.63 -6.94
N ILE A 44 7.05 1.80 -5.95
CA ILE A 44 6.06 1.02 -5.22
C ILE A 44 5.14 1.95 -4.43
N GLN A 45 5.68 3.01 -3.84
CA GLN A 45 4.87 3.98 -3.11
C GLN A 45 3.89 4.73 -4.03
N LEU A 46 4.34 5.15 -5.23
CA LEU A 46 3.44 5.72 -6.25
C LEU A 46 2.36 4.73 -6.69
N MET A 47 2.71 3.46 -6.92
CA MET A 47 1.73 2.43 -7.27
C MET A 47 0.69 2.22 -6.17
N ALA A 48 1.13 2.19 -4.91
CA ALA A 48 0.22 2.07 -3.76
C ALA A 48 -0.73 3.26 -3.66
N ASP A 49 -0.21 4.49 -3.78
CA ASP A 49 -1.01 5.72 -3.76
C ASP A 49 -2.10 5.69 -4.84
N GLU A 50 -1.72 5.33 -6.07
CA GLU A 50 -2.66 5.25 -7.20
C GLU A 50 -3.73 4.17 -6.98
N LEU A 51 -3.35 2.99 -6.48
CA LEU A 51 -4.32 1.93 -6.17
C LEU A 51 -5.28 2.32 -5.05
N ILE A 52 -4.80 3.02 -4.02
CA ILE A 52 -5.62 3.51 -2.92
C ILE A 52 -6.59 4.59 -3.41
N ASN A 53 -6.09 5.57 -4.19
CA ASN A 53 -6.94 6.61 -4.77
C ASN A 53 -8.00 6.01 -5.68
N ASN A 54 -7.63 5.08 -6.55
CA ASN A 54 -8.58 4.36 -7.42
C ASN A 54 -9.63 3.59 -6.59
N ALA A 55 -9.24 2.94 -5.50
CA ALA A 55 -10.19 2.25 -4.63
C ALA A 55 -11.15 3.21 -3.92
N ILE A 56 -10.70 4.41 -3.55
CA ILE A 56 -11.54 5.43 -2.91
C ILE A 56 -12.49 6.06 -3.94
N GLU A 57 -11.97 6.45 -5.11
CA GLU A 57 -12.71 7.15 -6.16
C GLU A 57 -13.70 6.25 -6.90
N HIS A 58 -13.32 4.99 -7.15
CA HIS A 58 -14.10 4.08 -7.99
C HIS A 58 -14.65 2.86 -7.25
N GLY A 59 -14.09 2.49 -6.09
CA GLY A 59 -14.54 1.32 -5.33
C GLY A 59 -15.92 1.47 -4.67
N SER A 60 -16.49 2.67 -4.72
CA SER A 60 -17.89 2.96 -4.35
C SER A 60 -18.82 3.10 -5.57
N SER A 61 -18.34 2.78 -6.78
CA SER A 61 -19.23 2.57 -7.93
C SER A 61 -20.16 1.40 -7.60
N PRO A 62 -21.50 1.57 -7.67
CA PRO A 62 -22.48 0.55 -7.32
C PRO A 62 -22.33 -0.76 -8.08
#